data_AF-A0AAW8T2K4-F1
#
_entry.id   AF-A0AAW8T2K4-F1
#
_cell.length_a   1.000
_cell.length_b   1.000
_cell.length_c   1.000
_cell.angle_alpha   90.00
_cell.angle_beta   90.00
_cell.angle_gamma   90.00
#
_symmetry.space_group_name_H-M   'P 1'
#
loop_
_entity.id
_entity.type
_entity.pdbx_description
1 polymer ?
#
loop_
_entity_poly.entity_id
_entity_poly.type
_entity_poly.pdbx_seq_one_letter_code
_entity_poly.pdbx_strand_id
1 'polypeptide(L)'
;MPTATEFQKGGVRIGDGLIMTEDVLSAERQMNYTAGANISISNTGVISATGGGEGGGVSQEYVDQKASEAYQNAKAYADSKIPSMTFEKVGEV
;
A
#
# COMPACT_ATOMS: atom_id res chain seq x y z
N MET A 1 -1.07 34.14 19.91
CA MET A 1 -2.14 33.74 20.85
C MET A 1 -3.47 33.96 20.14
N PRO A 2 -4.41 33.00 20.17
CA PRO A 2 -5.73 33.22 19.57
C PRO A 2 -6.46 34.36 20.31
N THR A 3 -7.08 35.26 19.57
CA THR A 3 -7.91 36.35 20.10
C THR A 3 -9.37 35.93 20.02
N ALA A 4 -10.22 36.39 20.93
CA ALA A 4 -11.63 36.04 20.94
C ALA A 4 -12.47 37.08 20.20
N THR A 5 -13.41 36.64 19.37
CA THR A 5 -14.40 37.47 18.66
C THR A 5 -15.66 37.69 19.53
N GLU A 6 -16.45 38.73 19.22
CA GLU A 6 -17.59 39.18 20.04
C GLU A 6 -18.85 38.30 19.96
N PHE A 7 -18.84 37.19 19.21
CA PHE A 7 -19.99 36.29 19.14
C PHE A 7 -20.18 35.55 20.48
N GLN A 8 -21.10 36.05 21.31
CA GLN A 8 -21.50 35.42 22.57
C GLN A 8 -22.68 34.48 22.34
N LYS A 9 -22.45 33.17 22.49
CA LYS A 9 -23.54 32.24 22.84
C LYS A 9 -23.37 31.88 24.32
N GLY A 10 -24.30 32.34 25.16
CA GLY A 10 -24.31 32.03 26.60
C GLY A 10 -23.13 32.62 27.39
N GLY A 11 -22.53 33.72 26.93
CA GLY A 11 -21.43 34.40 27.65
C GLY A 11 -20.02 33.83 27.40
N VAL A 12 -19.88 32.77 26.59
CA VAL A 12 -18.58 32.24 26.16
C VAL A 12 -18.13 32.97 24.91
N ARG A 13 -16.88 33.46 24.89
CA ARG A 13 -16.27 34.11 23.72
C ARG A 13 -15.67 33.06 22.78
N ILE A 14 -15.85 33.24 21.48
CA ILE A 14 -15.35 32.32 20.45
C ILE A 14 -13.99 32.79 19.95
N GLY A 15 -12.98 31.93 20.08
CA GLY A 15 -11.61 32.22 19.64
C GLY A 15 -11.44 32.20 18.11
N ASP A 16 -10.36 32.81 17.63
CA ASP A 16 -9.95 32.75 16.23
C ASP A 16 -9.79 31.30 15.75
N GLY A 17 -10.25 31.02 14.52
CA GLY A 17 -10.23 29.68 13.92
C GLY A 17 -11.44 28.80 14.26
N LEU A 18 -12.36 29.30 15.09
CA LEU A 18 -13.64 28.68 15.38
C LEU A 18 -14.78 29.47 14.74
N ILE A 19 -15.78 28.76 14.22
CA ILE A 19 -16.95 29.32 13.54
C ILE A 19 -18.19 28.88 14.30
N MET A 20 -19.15 29.79 14.45
CA MET A 20 -20.43 29.51 15.11
C MET A 20 -21.57 29.73 14.11
N THR A 21 -22.29 28.66 13.78
CA THR A 21 -23.43 28.70 12.84
C THR A 21 -24.57 27.87 13.40
N GLU A 22 -25.77 28.45 13.49
CA GLU A 22 -27.00 27.74 13.90
C GLU A 22 -26.79 26.80 15.09
N ASP A 23 -26.24 27.35 16.17
CA ASP A 23 -25.98 26.62 17.41
C ASP A 23 -24.84 25.59 17.39
N VAL A 24 -24.14 25.40 16.27
CA VAL A 24 -22.99 24.51 16.13
C VAL A 24 -21.69 25.29 16.17
N LEU A 25 -20.79 24.88 17.07
CA LEU A 25 -19.40 25.33 17.10
C LEU A 25 -18.56 24.40 16.23
N SER A 26 -17.90 24.95 15.22
CA SER A 26 -17.08 24.21 14.26
C SER A 26 -15.71 24.87 14.07
N ALA A 27 -14.83 24.16 13.35
CA ALA A 27 -13.56 24.67 12.89
C ALA A 27 -13.33 24.16 11.46
N GLU A 28 -12.59 24.92 10.66
CA GLU A 28 -12.14 24.45 9.36
C GLU A 28 -11.21 23.24 9.53
N ARG A 29 -11.27 22.29 8.58
CA ARG A 29 -10.37 21.13 8.59
C ARG A 29 -8.93 21.62 8.40
N GLN A 30 -8.05 21.35 9.37
CA GLN A 30 -6.63 21.63 9.21
C GLN A 30 -6.00 20.66 8.21
N MET A 31 -5.63 21.18 7.04
CA MET A 31 -4.98 20.42 5.96
C MET A 31 -3.57 20.95 5.63
N ASN A 32 -3.05 21.87 6.44
CA ASN A 32 -1.74 22.48 6.25
C ASN A 32 -0.62 21.56 6.76
N TYR A 33 -0.54 20.36 6.19
CA TYR A 33 0.57 19.45 6.42
C TYR A 33 1.70 19.79 5.46
N THR A 34 2.93 19.82 5.96
CA THR A 34 4.12 19.90 5.11
C THR A 34 4.50 18.50 4.68
N ALA A 35 4.46 18.23 3.38
CA ALA A 35 4.94 16.97 2.84
C ALA A 35 6.45 16.83 3.11
N GLY A 36 6.85 15.67 3.62
CA GLY A 36 8.27 15.27 3.65
C GLY A 36 8.78 14.91 2.25
N ALA A 37 10.06 14.57 2.15
CA ALA A 37 10.63 14.06 0.91
C ALA A 37 9.85 12.84 0.41
N ASN A 38 9.58 12.78 -0.90
CA ASN A 38 8.85 11.69 -1.56
C ASN A 38 7.39 11.50 -1.10
N ILE A 39 6.79 12.51 -0.46
CA ILE A 39 5.38 12.52 -0.08
C ILE A 39 4.65 13.62 -0.86
N SER A 40 3.40 13.37 -1.25
CA SER A 40 2.43 14.39 -1.65
C SER A 40 1.24 14.34 -0.71
N ILE A 41 0.67 15.51 -0.43
CA ILE A 41 -0.54 15.66 0.37
C ILE A 41 -1.50 16.49 -0.46
N SER A 42 -2.67 15.94 -0.78
CA SER A 42 -3.70 16.66 -1.55
C SER A 42 -4.34 17.77 -0.71
N ASN A 43 -5.05 18.68 -1.38
CA ASN A 43 -5.92 19.66 -0.72
C ASN A 43 -7.08 19.03 0.07
N THR A 44 -7.36 17.75 -0.15
CA THR A 44 -8.33 16.92 0.60
C THR A 44 -7.67 16.05 1.67
N GLY A 45 -6.37 16.23 1.94
CA GLY A 45 -5.65 15.55 3.01
C GLY A 45 -5.27 14.10 2.69
N VAL A 46 -5.38 13.68 1.44
CA VAL A 46 -4.91 12.36 1.00
C VAL A 46 -3.40 12.39 0.93
N ILE A 47 -2.75 11.44 1.61
CA ILE A 47 -1.30 11.30 1.64
C ILE A 47 -0.89 10.20 0.66
N SER A 48 0.04 10.50 -0.24
CA SER A 48 0.61 9.54 -1.20
C SER A 48 2.12 9.67 -1.26
N ALA A 49 2.78 8.63 -1.79
CA ALA A 49 4.18 8.69 -2.12
C ALA A 49 4.37 9.30 -3.52
N THR A 50 5.22 10.32 -3.65
CA THR A 50 5.72 10.83 -4.94
C THR A 50 7.07 10.25 -5.32
N GLY A 51 7.69 9.53 -4.40
CA GLY A 51 8.95 8.84 -4.60
C GLY A 51 9.01 7.51 -3.87
N GLY A 52 9.97 6.71 -4.29
CA GLY A 52 9.90 5.27 -4.28
C GLY A 52 10.29 4.90 -5.69
N GLY A 53 11.59 4.84 -5.94
CA GLY A 53 12.11 4.57 -7.29
C GLY A 53 11.40 3.34 -7.86
N GLU A 54 11.28 3.29 -9.18
CA GLU A 54 10.75 2.14 -9.92
C GLU A 54 11.36 0.78 -9.47
N GLY A 55 12.47 0.80 -8.73
CA GLY A 55 13.18 -0.35 -8.16
C GLY A 55 12.93 -0.69 -6.69
N GLY A 56 11.81 -0.30 -6.06
CA GLY A 56 11.44 -0.84 -4.74
C GLY A 56 11.00 -2.31 -4.76
N GLY A 57 10.67 -2.83 -5.95
CA GLY A 57 10.33 -4.23 -6.19
C GLY A 57 11.51 -5.05 -6.71
N VAL A 58 11.33 -6.36 -6.79
CA VAL A 58 12.28 -7.25 -7.47
C VAL A 58 12.28 -6.99 -8.98
N SER A 59 13.44 -7.11 -9.63
CA SER A 59 13.54 -6.95 -11.09
C SER A 59 12.75 -8.04 -11.81
N GLN A 60 12.27 -7.75 -13.02
CA GLN A 60 11.59 -8.75 -13.86
C GLN A 60 12.50 -9.96 -14.14
N GLU A 61 13.79 -9.72 -14.37
CA GLU A 61 14.80 -10.78 -14.55
C GLU A 61 14.86 -11.74 -13.34
N TYR A 62 14.80 -11.22 -12.12
CA TYR A 62 14.78 -12.05 -10.91
C TYR A 62 13.50 -12.89 -10.83
N VAL A 63 12.35 -12.30 -11.18
CA VAL A 63 11.06 -13.01 -11.21
C VAL A 63 11.11 -14.15 -12.24
N ASP A 64 11.60 -13.86 -13.44
CA ASP A 64 11.71 -14.82 -14.53
C ASP A 64 12.67 -15.97 -14.18
N GLN A 65 13.80 -15.65 -13.54
CA GLN A 65 14.73 -16.64 -13.01
C GLN A 65 14.04 -17.58 -12.02
N LYS A 66 13.31 -17.03 -11.03
CA LYS A 66 12.63 -17.85 -10.02
C LYS A 66 11.49 -18.68 -10.59
N ALA A 67 10.78 -18.17 -11.60
CA ALA A 67 9.78 -18.94 -12.31
C ALA A 67 10.41 -20.14 -13.06
N SER A 68 11.54 -19.92 -13.75
CA SER A 68 12.27 -20.98 -14.44
C SER A 68 12.81 -22.04 -13.48
N GLU A 69 13.43 -21.63 -12.37
CA GLU A 69 13.92 -22.54 -11.32
C GLU A 69 12.78 -23.41 -10.76
N ALA A 70 11.62 -22.81 -10.45
CA ALA A 70 10.47 -23.54 -9.95
C ALA A 70 9.97 -24.59 -10.95
N TYR A 71 9.92 -24.24 -12.24
CA TYR A 71 9.50 -25.16 -13.29
C TYR A 71 10.47 -26.35 -13.42
N GLN A 72 11.78 -26.10 -13.46
CA GLN A 72 12.78 -27.16 -13.56
C GLN A 72 12.77 -28.08 -12.34
N ASN A 73 12.65 -27.50 -11.14
CA ASN A 73 12.57 -28.27 -9.90
C ASN A 73 11.31 -29.16 -9.87
N ALA A 74 10.16 -28.65 -10.32
CA ALA A 74 8.93 -29.42 -10.40
C ALA A 74 9.05 -30.58 -11.42
N LYS A 75 9.66 -30.33 -12.58
CA LYS A 75 9.91 -31.36 -13.59
C LYS A 75 10.83 -32.46 -13.06
N ALA A 76 11.98 -32.07 -12.48
CA ALA A 76 12.94 -33.03 -11.91
C ALA A 76 12.30 -33.87 -10.79
N TYR A 77 11.47 -33.26 -9.95
CA TYR A 77 10.71 -34.00 -8.94
C TYR A 77 9.75 -35.00 -9.59
N ALA A 78 8.94 -34.59 -10.57
CA ALA A 78 7.99 -35.48 -11.24
C ALA A 78 8.70 -36.67 -11.91
N ASP A 79 9.77 -36.42 -12.66
CA ASP A 79 10.57 -37.46 -13.33
C ASP A 79 11.16 -38.44 -12.30
N SER A 80 11.63 -37.95 -11.15
CA SER A 80 12.15 -38.81 -10.06
C SER A 80 11.11 -39.74 -9.43
N LYS A 81 9.81 -39.45 -9.63
CA LYS A 81 8.71 -40.27 -9.10
C LYS A 81 8.16 -41.27 -10.10
N ILE A 82 8.56 -41.21 -11.37
CA ILE A 82 8.17 -42.19 -12.38
C ILE A 82 9.13 -43.39 -12.26
N PRO A 83 8.65 -44.57 -11.84
CA PRO A 83 9.50 -45.75 -11.78
C PRO A 83 9.96 -46.16 -13.17
N SER A 84 11.24 -46.48 -13.35
CA SER A 84 11.71 -47.11 -14.58
C SER A 84 11.20 -48.55 -14.64
N MET A 85 10.20 -48.80 -15.47
CA MET A 85 9.66 -50.13 -15.71
C MET A 85 10.28 -50.70 -16.99
N THR A 86 10.91 -51.86 -16.89
CA THR A 86 11.38 -52.66 -18.03
C THR A 86 10.53 -53.91 -18.12
N PHE A 87 9.84 -54.12 -19.25
CA PHE A 87 9.07 -55.34 -19.49
C PHE A 87 9.97 -56.39 -20.15
N GLU A 88 10.12 -57.56 -19.53
CA GLU A 88 10.75 -58.72 -20.14
C GLU A 88 9.67 -59.53 -20.90
N LYS A 89 9.95 -59.91 -22.15
CA LYS A 89 9.01 -60.71 -22.97
C LYS A 89 8.89 -62.11 -22.34
N VAL A 90 7.76 -62.41 -21.71
CA VAL A 90 7.48 -63.75 -21.16
C VAL A 90 7.02 -64.66 -22.30
N GLY A 91 7.88 -65.61 -22.67
CA GLY A 91 7.54 -66.85 -23.40
C GLY A 91 6.90 -66.69 -24.78
N GLU A 92 7.67 -66.99 -25.82
CA GLU A 92 7.08 -67.54 -27.06
C GLU A 92 6.64 -68.98 -26.74
N VAL A 93 5.33 -69.25 -26.79
CA VAL A 93 4.78 -70.62 -26.83
C VAL A 93 4.55 -71.04 -28.27
#